data_AF-A0A242DH44-F1
#
_entry.id   AF-A0A242DH44-F1
#
_cell.length_a   1.000
_cell.length_b   1.000
_cell.length_c   1.000
_cell.angle_alpha   90.00
_cell.angle_beta   90.00
_cell.angle_gamma   90.00
#
_symmetry.space_group_name_H-M   'P 1'
#
loop_
_entity.id
_entity.type
_entity.pdbx_description
1 polymer ?
#
loop_
_entity_poly.entity_id
_entity_poly.type
_entity_poly.pdbx_seq_one_letter_code
_entity_poly.pdbx_strand_id
1 'polypeptide(L)'
;MDMTYFEGQAAFLEDYKKVARDAAIDQQQVIDKVMEQLNKPTPDDKLYYILPGEDTIKGHSVRFPFRKELIALDNEATVSTQFFYEGSPYEYEIAEDEQL
;
A
#
# COMPACT_ATOMS: atom_id res chain seq x y z
N MET A 1 10.35 17.81 8.60
CA MET A 1 10.43 17.37 7.20
C MET A 1 9.35 16.33 7.04
N ASP A 2 8.26 16.64 6.35
CA ASP A 2 7.27 15.64 5.97
C ASP A 2 7.94 14.68 4.98
N MET A 3 8.43 13.55 5.47
CA MET A 3 8.99 12.49 4.65
C MET A 3 7.81 11.79 3.96
N THR A 4 7.54 12.20 2.73
CA THR A 4 6.64 11.47 1.84
C THR A 4 7.40 10.26 1.31
N TYR A 5 6.92 9.07 1.62
CA TYR A 5 7.60 7.82 1.24
C TYR A 5 7.21 7.35 -0.17
N PHE A 6 6.02 7.74 -0.62
CA PHE A 6 5.50 7.39 -1.94
C PHE A 6 4.52 8.46 -2.45
N GLU A 7 4.43 8.58 -3.76
CA GLU A 7 3.50 9.51 -4.38
C GLU A 7 2.06 9.03 -4.19
N GLY A 8 1.14 9.95 -3.84
CA GLY A 8 -0.23 9.60 -3.49
C GLY A 8 -0.43 9.17 -2.03
N GLN A 9 0.56 9.40 -1.14
CA GLN A 9 0.46 9.13 0.31
C GLN A 9 -0.80 9.71 0.95
N ALA A 10 -1.17 10.96 0.61
CA ALA A 10 -2.38 11.59 1.14
C ALA A 10 -3.65 10.84 0.70
N ALA A 11 -3.78 10.54 -0.58
CA ALA A 11 -4.92 9.80 -1.13
C ALA A 11 -5.02 8.39 -0.53
N PHE A 12 -3.89 7.70 -0.37
CA PHE A 12 -3.83 6.40 0.29
C PHE A 12 -4.36 6.49 1.73
N LEU A 13 -3.90 7.48 2.52
CA LEU A 13 -4.35 7.63 3.91
C LEU A 13 -5.85 7.97 3.99
N GLU A 14 -6.37 8.74 3.05
CA GLU A 14 -7.81 9.02 2.95
C GLU A 14 -8.62 7.76 2.65
N ASP A 15 -8.18 6.96 1.68
CA ASP A 15 -8.84 5.69 1.35
C ASP A 15 -8.71 4.66 2.48
N TYR A 16 -7.52 4.55 3.08
CA TYR A 16 -7.27 3.69 4.22
C TYR A 16 -8.22 4.02 5.39
N LYS A 17 -8.38 5.30 5.75
CA LYS A 17 -9.29 5.74 6.80
C LYS A 17 -10.77 5.42 6.52
N LYS A 18 -11.18 5.33 5.25
CA LYS A 18 -12.56 4.98 4.90
C LYS A 18 -12.86 3.51 5.11
N VAL A 19 -11.86 2.63 4.97
CA VAL A 19 -12.03 1.17 5.06
C VAL A 19 -11.51 0.59 6.36
N ALA A 20 -10.59 1.27 7.06
CA ALA A 20 -10.02 0.79 8.30
C ALA A 20 -11.01 0.89 9.45
N ARG A 21 -11.02 -0.13 10.29
CA ARG A 21 -11.90 -0.27 11.45
C ARG A 21 -11.55 0.68 12.58
N ASP A 22 -10.26 0.94 12.76
CA ASP A 22 -9.77 1.78 13.83
C ASP A 22 -9.88 3.27 13.45
N ALA A 23 -10.38 4.10 14.37
CA ALA A 23 -10.49 5.54 14.16
C ALA A 23 -9.19 6.28 14.55
N ALA A 24 -8.33 5.67 15.36
CA ALA A 24 -7.07 6.21 15.86
C ALA A 24 -5.88 5.61 15.08
N ILE A 25 -5.98 5.65 13.75
CA ILE A 25 -4.95 5.12 12.86
C ILE A 25 -3.70 5.98 12.97
N ASP A 26 -2.62 5.39 13.47
CA ASP A 26 -1.31 6.01 13.43
C ASP A 26 -0.80 5.98 11.98
N GLN A 27 -0.89 7.13 11.32
CA GLN A 27 -0.53 7.26 9.90
C GLN A 27 0.92 6.84 9.68
N GLN A 28 1.82 7.18 10.60
CA GLN A 28 3.23 6.88 10.46
C GLN A 28 3.49 5.37 10.51
N GLN A 29 2.83 4.65 11.42
CA GLN A 29 2.87 3.19 11.44
C GLN A 29 2.26 2.53 10.20
N VAL A 30 1.17 3.06 9.65
CA VAL A 30 0.59 2.51 8.41
C VAL A 30 1.59 2.69 7.26
N ILE A 31 2.18 3.86 7.12
CA ILE A 31 3.16 4.12 6.07
C ILE A 31 4.40 3.24 6.21
N ASP A 32 4.89 3.03 7.44
CA ASP A 32 6.00 2.12 7.70
C ASP A 32 5.68 0.69 7.26
N LYS A 33 4.51 0.16 7.66
CA LYS A 33 4.02 -1.16 7.22
C LYS A 33 3.86 -1.28 5.71
N VAL A 34 3.37 -0.22 5.05
CA VAL A 34 3.25 -0.17 3.59
C VAL A 34 4.63 -0.25 2.97
N MET A 35 5.57 0.59 3.41
CA MET A 35 6.96 0.56 2.92
C MET A 35 7.64 -0.78 3.16
N GLU A 36 7.46 -1.39 4.33
CA GLU A 36 7.98 -2.73 4.60
C GLU A 36 7.42 -3.78 3.62
N GLN A 37 6.13 -3.71 3.26
CA GLN A 37 5.57 -4.59 2.23
C GLN A 37 6.08 -4.26 0.83
N LEU A 38 6.15 -2.98 0.45
CA LEU A 38 6.56 -2.57 -0.90
C LEU A 38 8.06 -2.82 -1.15
N ASN A 39 8.88 -2.78 -0.11
CA ASN A 39 10.31 -3.09 -0.20
C ASN A 39 10.60 -4.59 -0.20
N LYS A 40 9.60 -5.46 0.05
CA LYS A 40 9.81 -6.90 -0.09
C LYS A 40 10.02 -7.25 -1.56
N PRO A 41 10.99 -8.14 -1.87
CA PRO A 41 11.18 -8.61 -3.23
C PRO A 41 9.95 -9.43 -3.65
N THR A 42 9.05 -8.83 -4.43
CA THR A 42 7.96 -9.54 -5.07
C THR A 42 8.44 -10.13 -6.39
N PRO A 43 8.14 -11.41 -6.68
CA PRO A 43 8.43 -12.02 -7.98
C PRO A 43 7.59 -11.40 -9.10
N ASP A 44 6.44 -10.83 -8.75
CA ASP A 44 5.58 -10.08 -9.64
C ASP A 44 5.93 -8.59 -9.64
N ASP A 45 5.81 -7.97 -10.82
CA ASP A 45 5.94 -6.53 -11.01
C ASP A 45 4.79 -5.73 -10.34
N LYS A 46 3.77 -6.44 -9.84
CA LYS A 46 2.61 -5.88 -9.16
C LYS A 46 2.91 -5.71 -7.67
N LEU A 47 2.92 -4.46 -7.23
CA LEU A 47 3.01 -4.09 -5.84
C LEU A 47 1.62 -3.82 -5.28
N TYR A 48 1.30 -4.40 -4.13
CA TYR A 48 0.04 -4.16 -3.46
C TYR A 48 0.24 -4.23 -1.97
N TYR A 49 -0.44 -3.34 -1.25
CA TYR A 49 -0.58 -3.45 0.20
C TYR A 49 -1.92 -4.09 0.51
N ILE A 50 -1.91 -5.10 1.39
CA ILE A 50 -3.13 -5.80 1.80
C ILE A 50 -3.43 -5.43 3.25
N LEU A 51 -4.58 -4.80 3.45
CA LEU A 51 -5.19 -4.60 4.76
C LEU A 51 -6.08 -5.81 5.04
N PRO A 52 -5.77 -6.66 6.03
CA PRO A 52 -6.58 -7.84 6.33
C PRO A 52 -7.97 -7.42 6.83
N GLY A 53 -8.98 -8.24 6.55
CA GLY A 53 -10.37 -7.94 6.89
C GLY A 53 -10.62 -7.73 8.39
N GLU A 54 -9.80 -8.30 9.26
CA GLU A 54 -9.85 -8.07 10.71
C GLU A 54 -9.66 -6.58 11.09
N ASP A 55 -8.86 -5.87 10.29
CA ASP A 55 -8.54 -4.45 10.44
C ASP A 55 -9.49 -3.53 9.62
N THR A 56 -10.46 -4.08 8.88
CA THR A 56 -11.41 -3.29 8.06
C THR A 56 -12.79 -3.20 8.70
N ILE A 57 -13.52 -2.10 8.46
CA ILE A 57 -14.90 -1.92 8.94
C ILE A 57 -15.87 -2.96 8.40
N LYS A 58 -15.57 -3.51 7.22
CA LYS A 58 -16.44 -4.45 6.51
C LYS A 58 -16.10 -5.91 6.76
N GLY A 59 -14.98 -6.22 7.42
CA GLY A 59 -14.54 -7.61 7.62
C GLY A 59 -13.90 -8.25 6.38
N HIS A 60 -13.78 -7.52 5.26
CA HIS A 60 -13.15 -8.00 4.02
C HIS A 60 -11.76 -7.40 3.86
N SER A 61 -10.83 -8.20 3.34
CA SER A 61 -9.48 -7.72 3.07
C SER A 61 -9.49 -6.71 1.93
N VAL A 62 -8.80 -5.59 2.11
CA VAL A 62 -8.73 -4.53 1.09
C VAL A 62 -7.34 -4.47 0.50
N ARG A 63 -7.27 -4.49 -0.83
CA ARG A 63 -6.00 -4.38 -1.57
C ARG A 63 -5.84 -2.97 -2.12
N PHE A 64 -4.70 -2.38 -1.79
CA PHE A 64 -4.29 -1.07 -2.25
C PHE A 64 -3.23 -1.26 -3.33
N PRO A 65 -3.52 -0.89 -4.60
CA PRO A 65 -2.57 -1.06 -5.69
C PRO A 65 -1.47 0.00 -5.64
N PHE A 66 -0.23 -0.46 -5.81
CA PHE A 66 0.96 0.38 -5.91
C PHE A 66 1.72 0.07 -7.20
N ARG A 67 2.43 1.08 -7.68
CA ARG A 67 3.36 1.00 -8.80
C ARG A 67 4.74 1.40 -8.31
N LYS A 68 5.78 0.70 -8.73
CA LYS A 68 7.17 1.17 -8.62
C LYS A 68 7.61 1.70 -9.96
N GLU A 69 8.31 2.82 -9.96
CA GLU A 69 8.95 3.36 -11.16
C GLU A 69 10.42 3.59 -10.86
N LEU A 70 11.28 3.20 -11.80
CA LEU A 70 12.71 3.46 -11.74
C LEU A 70 12.96 4.80 -12.40
N ILE A 71 13.28 5.81 -11.59
CA ILE A 71 13.53 7.15 -12.07
C ILE A 71 15.04 7.36 -12.17
N ALA A 72 15.50 7.72 -13.37
CA ALA A 72 16.89 8.07 -13.59
C ALA A 72 17.16 9.48 -13.04
N LEU A 73 18.04 9.58 -12.05
CA LEU A 73 18.54 10.88 -11.61
C LEU A 73 19.72 11.25 -12.52
N ASP A 74 19.45 12.19 -13.43
CA ASP A 74 20.33 12.62 -14.54
C ASP A 74 21.75 13.03 -14.10
N ASN A 75 21.95 13.35 -12.82
CA ASN A 75 23.22 13.85 -12.30
C ASN A 75 24.24 12.77 -11.88
N GLU A 76 23.85 11.51 -11.63
CA GLU A 76 24.75 10.54 -10.97
C GLU A 76 24.63 9.08 -11.46
N ALA A 77 24.06 8.83 -12.65
CA ALA A 77 23.82 7.45 -13.15
C ALA A 77 23.15 6.54 -12.11
N THR A 78 22.37 7.12 -11.20
CA THR A 78 21.71 6.44 -10.09
C THR A 78 20.24 6.37 -10.43
N VAL A 79 19.72 5.15 -10.55
CA VAL A 79 18.28 4.92 -10.63
C VAL A 79 17.74 4.87 -9.21
N SER A 80 16.72 5.67 -8.93
CA SER A 80 15.99 5.64 -7.68
C SER A 80 14.65 4.95 -7.88
N THR A 81 14.26 4.09 -6.95
CA THR A 81 12.95 3.44 -6.98
C THR A 81 11.96 4.35 -6.29
N GLN A 82 11.00 4.90 -7.04
CA GLN A 82 9.90 5.67 -6.47
C GLN A 82 8.62 4.84 -6.52
N PHE A 83 7.88 4.84 -5.40
CA PHE A 83 6.59 4.18 -5.30
C PHE A 83 5.47 5.18 -5.53
N PHE A 84 4.42 4.73 -6.21
CA PHE A 84 3.23 5.51 -6.56
C PHE A 84 2.01 4.71 -6.15
N TYR A 85 1.12 5.35 -5.41
CA TYR A 85 -0.20 4.81 -5.11
C TYR A 85 -1.13 5.10 -6.28
N GLU A 86 -1.66 4.05 -6.93
CA GLU A 86 -2.50 4.17 -8.12
C GLU A 86 -3.94 4.64 -7.80
N GLY A 87 -4.32 4.65 -6.52
CA GLY A 87 -5.71 4.86 -6.11
C GLY A 87 -6.58 3.62 -6.37
N SER A 88 -7.87 3.73 -6.09
CA SER A 88 -8.86 2.63 -6.31
C SER A 88 -8.57 1.37 -5.49
N PRO A 89 -8.62 1.43 -4.14
CA PRO A 89 -8.55 0.22 -3.35
C PRO A 89 -9.77 -0.66 -3.67
N TYR A 90 -9.54 -1.96 -3.80
CA TYR A 90 -10.62 -2.91 -4.06
C TYR A 90 -10.70 -3.94 -2.95
N GLU A 91 -11.94 -4.20 -2.54
CA GLU A 91 -12.28 -5.23 -1.58
C GLU A 91 -12.05 -6.58 -2.26
N TYR A 92 -11.23 -7.41 -1.63
CA TYR A 92 -11.02 -8.78 -2.05
C TYR A 92 -11.60 -9.67 -0.95
N GLU A 93 -12.70 -10.33 -1.27
CA GLU A 93 -13.15 -11.46 -0.49
C GLU A 93 -12.09 -12.55 -0.70
N ILE A 94 -11.29 -12.84 0.34
CA ILE A 94 -10.61 -14.12 0.37
C ILE A 94 -11.76 -15.09 0.55
N ALA A 95 -12.33 -15.57 -0.57
CA ALA A 95 -13.07 -16.80 -0.54
C ALA A 95 -12.10 -17.78 0.10
N GLU A 96 -12.41 -18.19 1.33
CA GLU A 96 -11.88 -19.41 1.90
C GLU A 96 -12.40 -20.56 1.02
N ASP A 97 -11.87 -20.65 -0.20
CA ASP A 97 -12.08 -21.77 -1.10
C ASP A 97 -11.21 -22.89 -0.53
N GLU A 98 -11.82 -23.60 0.42
CA GLU A 98 -11.82 -25.05 0.52
C GLU A 98 -10.42 -25.70 0.40
N GLN A 99 -9.73 -25.81 1.53
CA GLN A 99 -8.99 -27.04 1.81
C GLN A 99 -9.86 -27.89 2.75
N LEU A 100 -10.90 -28.45 2.15
CA LEU A 100 -11.71 -29.55 2.67
C LEU A 100 -10.96 -30.88 2.49
#